data_AF-A0A7C6RT78-F1
#
_entry.id   AF-A0A7C6RT78-F1
#
_cell.length_a   1.000
_cell.length_b   1.000
_cell.length_c   1.000
_cell.angle_alpha   90.00
_cell.angle_beta   90.00
_cell.angle_gamma   90.00
#
_symmetry.space_group_name_H-M   'P 1'
#
loop_
_entity.id
_entity.type
_entity.pdbx_description
1 polymer ?
#
loop_
_entity_poly.entity_id
_entity_poly.type
_entity_poly.pdbx_seq_one_letter_code
_entity_poly.pdbx_strand_id
1 'polypeptide(L)'
;MIAALAQADVLRALKRYRCLAKQDLVFCQYQDDPEYWRTHALARCSTYRWLERTVVERGVNQTYLLAVERYSGLPLFISRTEDEGLKEALEAFFLFTAGESPLAAKVNV
;
A
#
# COMPACT_ATOMS: atom_id res chain seq x y z
N MET A 1 10.12 -15.59 4.73
CA MET A 1 9.58 -16.06 3.43
C MET A 1 9.81 -14.96 2.40
N ILE A 2 10.44 -15.30 1.28
CA ILE A 2 10.85 -14.40 0.19
C ILE A 2 9.60 -14.00 -0.61
N ALA A 3 9.52 -12.76 -1.11
CA ALA A 3 8.38 -12.32 -1.92
C ALA A 3 8.17 -13.28 -3.10
N ALA A 4 6.96 -13.84 -3.20
CA ALA A 4 6.67 -14.95 -4.13
C ALA A 4 6.60 -14.50 -5.60
N LEU A 5 6.46 -13.18 -5.84
CA LEU A 5 6.19 -12.63 -7.15
C LEU A 5 7.45 -12.00 -7.80
N ALA A 6 7.61 -12.21 -9.10
CA ALA A 6 8.68 -11.58 -9.87
C ALA A 6 8.52 -10.04 -9.89
N GLN A 7 9.64 -9.32 -9.91
CA GLN A 7 9.66 -7.85 -9.90
C GLN A 7 8.74 -7.21 -10.96
N ALA A 8 8.70 -7.76 -12.16
CA ALA A 8 7.85 -7.26 -13.24
C ALA A 8 6.35 -7.36 -12.91
N ASP A 9 5.93 -8.43 -12.24
CA ASP A 9 4.54 -8.63 -11.86
C ASP A 9 4.16 -7.72 -10.69
N VAL A 10 5.07 -7.52 -9.72
CA VAL A 10 4.87 -6.57 -8.61
C VAL A 10 4.69 -5.15 -9.14
N LEU A 11 5.55 -4.72 -10.07
CA LEU A 11 5.43 -3.40 -10.70
C LEU A 11 4.13 -3.27 -11.52
N ARG A 12 3.69 -4.34 -12.19
CA ARG A 12 2.41 -4.35 -12.92
C ARG A 12 1.23 -4.22 -11.96
N ALA A 13 1.25 -4.93 -10.83
CA ALA A 13 0.23 -4.84 -9.79
C ALA A 13 0.19 -3.42 -9.19
N LEU A 14 1.33 -2.89 -8.74
CA LEU A 14 1.44 -1.54 -8.20
C LEU A 14 0.88 -0.47 -9.15
N LYS A 15 1.21 -0.57 -10.45
CA LYS A 15 0.66 0.34 -11.47
C LYS A 15 -0.87 0.27 -11.54
N ARG A 16 -1.46 -0.93 -11.46
CA ARG A 16 -2.93 -1.12 -11.46
C ARG A 16 -3.56 -0.48 -10.22
N TYR A 17 -3.03 -0.77 -9.03
CA TYR A 17 -3.52 -0.19 -7.77
C TYR A 17 -3.39 1.33 -7.74
N ARG A 18 -2.30 1.89 -8.26
CA ARG A 18 -2.15 3.34 -8.42
C ARG A 18 -3.16 3.93 -9.40
N CYS A 19 -3.53 3.22 -10.47
CA CYS A 19 -4.60 3.66 -11.36
C CYS A 19 -5.96 3.67 -10.64
N LEU A 20 -6.27 2.68 -9.82
CA LEU A 20 -7.49 2.66 -9.02
C LEU A 20 -7.53 3.83 -8.04
N ALA A 21 -6.46 4.07 -7.28
CA ALA A 21 -6.39 5.22 -6.38
C ALA A 21 -6.51 6.57 -7.11
N LYS A 22 -6.05 6.67 -8.36
CA LYS A 22 -6.28 7.86 -9.20
C LYS A 22 -7.72 8.00 -9.64
N GLN A 23 -8.41 6.90 -9.93
CA GLN A 23 -9.84 6.94 -10.23
C GLN A 23 -10.62 7.42 -9.01
N ASP A 24 -10.26 6.94 -7.81
CA ASP A 24 -10.85 7.41 -6.55
C ASP A 24 -10.69 8.93 -6.36
N LEU A 25 -9.54 9.51 -6.75
CA LEU A 25 -9.35 10.97 -6.75
C LEU A 25 -10.31 11.70 -7.69
N VAL A 26 -10.66 11.11 -8.84
CA VAL A 26 -11.61 11.70 -9.78
C VAL A 26 -13.03 11.60 -9.24
N PHE A 27 -13.37 10.48 -8.60
CA PHE A 27 -14.73 10.22 -8.11
C PHE A 27 -15.02 10.75 -6.70
N CYS A 28 -14.00 11.17 -5.94
CA CYS A 28 -14.16 11.62 -4.55
C CYS A 28 -15.19 12.75 -4.40
N GLN A 29 -15.36 13.62 -5.40
CA GLN A 29 -16.33 14.72 -5.36
C GLN A 29 -17.79 14.28 -5.35
N TYR A 30 -18.07 13.01 -5.64
CA TYR A 30 -19.42 12.42 -5.66
C TYR A 30 -19.71 11.54 -4.43
N GLN A 31 -18.84 11.54 -3.44
CA GLN A 31 -19.00 10.79 -2.19
C GLN A 31 -19.48 11.69 -1.05
N ASP A 32 -19.99 11.09 0.03
CA ASP A 32 -20.57 11.80 1.18
C ASP A 32 -19.55 12.69 1.94
N ASP A 33 -18.26 12.35 1.90
CA ASP A 33 -17.16 13.16 2.43
C ASP A 33 -16.02 13.30 1.42
N PRO A 34 -16.12 14.26 0.48
CA PRO A 34 -15.13 14.42 -0.59
C PRO A 34 -13.70 14.68 -0.11
N GLU A 35 -13.54 15.35 1.04
CA GLU A 35 -12.22 15.69 1.59
C GLU A 35 -11.55 14.45 2.19
N TYR A 36 -12.30 13.65 2.93
CA TYR A 36 -11.87 12.34 3.41
C TYR A 36 -11.41 11.47 2.23
N TRP A 37 -12.28 11.26 1.23
CA TRP A 37 -11.97 10.37 0.11
C TRP A 37 -10.80 10.88 -0.75
N ARG A 38 -10.67 12.20 -0.91
CA ARG A 38 -9.50 12.80 -1.57
C ARG A 38 -8.22 12.52 -0.80
N THR A 39 -8.20 12.79 0.51
CA THR A 39 -7.04 12.59 1.38
C THR A 39 -6.62 11.12 1.40
N HIS A 40 -7.60 10.23 1.54
CA HIS A 40 -7.40 8.79 1.53
C HIS A 40 -6.79 8.30 0.21
N ALA A 41 -7.34 8.73 -0.92
CA ALA A 41 -6.85 8.34 -2.25
C ALA A 41 -5.46 8.93 -2.57
N LEU A 42 -5.14 10.14 -2.08
CA LEU A 42 -3.81 10.74 -2.18
C LEU A 42 -2.77 9.93 -1.40
N ALA A 43 -3.11 9.52 -0.17
CA ALA A 43 -2.25 8.68 0.66
C ALA A 43 -1.95 7.33 -0.03
N ARG A 44 -2.96 6.67 -0.60
CA ARG A 44 -2.78 5.44 -1.40
C ARG A 44 -1.89 5.68 -2.63
N CYS A 45 -2.16 6.73 -3.40
CA CYS A 45 -1.36 7.09 -4.58
C CYS A 45 0.12 7.33 -4.27
N SER A 46 0.41 8.07 -3.20
CA SER A 46 1.78 8.38 -2.79
C SER A 46 2.52 7.14 -2.29
N THR A 47 1.83 6.27 -1.54
CA THR A 47 2.37 5.00 -1.05
C THR A 47 2.71 4.05 -2.19
N TYR A 48 1.81 3.86 -3.16
CA TYR A 48 2.10 3.04 -4.34
C TYR A 48 3.26 3.58 -5.16
N ARG A 49 3.38 4.91 -5.30
CA ARG A 49 4.53 5.52 -6.00
C ARG A 49 5.84 5.27 -5.26
N TRP A 50 5.83 5.35 -3.93
CA TRP A 50 7.00 5.03 -3.11
C TRP A 50 7.39 3.54 -3.24
N LEU A 51 6.42 2.64 -3.20
CA LEU A 51 6.65 1.20 -3.41
C LEU A 51 7.22 0.92 -4.81
N GLU A 52 6.65 1.50 -5.88
CA GLU A 52 7.15 1.35 -7.26
C GLU A 52 8.63 1.75 -7.34
N ARG A 53 8.97 2.93 -6.80
CA ARG A 53 10.34 3.44 -6.77
C ARG A 53 11.27 2.52 -6.00
N THR A 54 10.84 2.07 -4.83
CA THR A 54 11.67 1.23 -3.95
C THR A 54 11.91 -0.15 -4.55
N VAL A 55 10.91 -0.72 -5.25
CA VAL A 55 11.07 -1.99 -5.98
C VAL A 55 12.10 -1.86 -7.09
N VAL A 56 12.07 -0.75 -7.85
CA VAL A 56 13.06 -0.51 -8.91
C VAL A 56 14.47 -0.34 -8.35
N GLU A 57 14.62 0.42 -7.26
CA GLU A 57 15.93 0.77 -6.69
C GLU A 57 16.55 -0.36 -5.86
N ARG A 58 15.72 -1.14 -5.14
CA ARG A 58 16.19 -2.07 -4.09
C ARG A 58 15.68 -3.50 -4.25
N GLY A 59 14.84 -3.76 -5.24
CA GLY A 59 14.20 -5.04 -5.45
C GLY A 59 13.04 -5.30 -4.48
N VAL A 60 12.30 -6.37 -4.76
CA VAL A 60 11.04 -6.70 -4.06
C VAL A 60 11.26 -7.02 -2.59
N ASN A 61 12.26 -7.85 -2.27
CA ASN A 61 12.50 -8.29 -0.89
C ASN A 61 12.82 -7.12 0.05
N GLN A 62 13.74 -6.24 -0.36
CA GLN A 62 14.07 -5.08 0.46
C GLN A 62 12.89 -4.12 0.58
N THR A 63 12.11 -3.96 -0.49
CA THR A 63 10.87 -3.16 -0.44
C THR A 63 9.88 -3.73 0.55
N TYR A 64 9.73 -5.05 0.60
CA TYR A 64 8.85 -5.72 1.55
C TYR A 64 9.24 -5.44 3.00
N LEU A 65 10.53 -5.55 3.33
CA LEU A 65 11.02 -5.22 4.68
C LEU A 65 10.77 -3.76 5.05
N LEU A 66 11.03 -2.82 4.13
CA LEU A 66 10.74 -1.40 4.34
C LEU A 66 9.25 -1.12 4.48
N ALA A 67 8.41 -1.85 3.74
CA ALA A 67 6.95 -1.75 3.86
C ALA A 67 6.47 -2.26 5.22
N VAL A 68 7.03 -3.35 5.74
CA VAL A 68 6.75 -3.87 7.09
C VAL A 68 7.16 -2.86 8.15
N GLU A 69 8.37 -2.28 8.06
CA GLU A 69 8.84 -1.25 8.97
C GLU A 69 7.88 -0.05 8.97
N ARG A 70 7.52 0.46 7.79
CA ARG A 70 6.57 1.57 7.64
C ARG A 70 5.20 1.24 8.21
N TYR A 71 4.72 0.01 8.04
CA TYR A 71 3.44 -0.45 8.60
C TYR A 71 3.50 -0.53 10.14
N SER A 72 4.59 -1.05 10.71
CA SER A 72 4.78 -1.13 12.16
C SER A 72 4.90 0.23 12.86
N GLY A 73 5.24 1.28 12.11
CA GLY A 73 5.28 2.65 12.60
C GLY A 73 3.91 3.34 12.68
N LEU A 74 2.83 2.70 12.21
CA LEU A 74 1.48 3.25 12.30
C LEU A 74 0.99 3.27 13.76
N PRO A 75 0.18 4.28 14.15
CA PRO A 75 -0.40 4.32 15.48
C PRO A 75 -1.35 3.14 15.69
N LEU A 76 -1.42 2.62 16.93
CA LEU A 76 -2.32 1.52 17.30
C LEU A 76 -3.79 1.85 17.00
N PHE A 77 -4.17 3.12 17.19
CA PHE A 77 -5.48 3.65 16.83
C PHE A 77 -5.29 4.70 15.75
N ILE A 78 -5.70 4.36 14.54
CA ILE A 78 -5.64 5.28 13.41
C ILE A 78 -6.84 6.23 13.50
N SER A 79 -6.55 7.53 13.47
CA SER A 79 -7.55 8.60 13.44
C SER A 79 -7.36 9.57 12.28
N ARG A 80 -6.23 9.47 11.57
CA ARG A 80 -5.90 10.32 10.44
C ARG A 80 -6.20 9.55 9.15
N THR A 81 -7.03 10.11 8.30
CA THR A 81 -7.38 9.55 6.97
C THR A 81 -6.14 9.25 6.11
N GLU A 82 -5.07 10.02 6.27
CA GLU A 82 -3.79 9.78 5.61
C GLU A 82 -3.17 8.43 6.03
N ASP A 83 -3.21 8.13 7.33
CA ASP A 83 -2.66 6.91 7.90
C ASP A 83 -3.53 5.69 7.51
N GLU A 84 -4.85 5.89 7.37
CA GLU A 84 -5.76 4.86 6.82
C GLU A 84 -5.41 4.51 5.37
N GLY A 85 -5.22 5.51 4.51
CA GLY A 85 -4.87 5.28 3.12
C GLY A 85 -3.46 4.68 2.96
N LEU A 86 -2.51 5.07 3.81
CA LEU A 86 -1.20 4.43 3.89
C LEU A 86 -1.32 2.96 4.29
N LYS A 87 -2.08 2.68 5.35
CA LYS A 87 -2.34 1.32 5.85
C LYS A 87 -2.92 0.44 4.76
N GLU A 88 -4.00 0.88 4.12
CA GLU A 88 -4.67 0.09 3.07
C GLU A 88 -3.73 -0.20 1.89
N ALA A 89 -2.93 0.79 1.46
CA ALA A 89 -1.98 0.60 0.37
C ALA A 89 -0.88 -0.43 0.70
N LEU A 90 -0.39 -0.43 1.95
CA LEU A 90 0.59 -1.42 2.41
C LEU A 90 -0.04 -2.81 2.54
N GLU A 91 -1.26 -2.92 3.09
CA GLU A 91 -2.00 -4.18 3.19
C GLU A 91 -2.27 -4.81 1.82
N ALA A 92 -2.67 -3.99 0.83
CA ALA A 92 -2.82 -4.43 -0.54
C ALA A 92 -1.48 -4.97 -1.11
N PHE A 93 -0.37 -4.25 -0.87
CA PHE A 93 0.96 -4.66 -1.30
C PHE A 93 1.37 -6.02 -0.71
N PHE A 94 1.18 -6.22 0.60
CA PHE A 94 1.46 -7.51 1.23
C PHE A 94 0.62 -8.63 0.62
N LEU A 95 -0.68 -8.37 0.42
CA LEU A 95 -1.61 -9.34 -0.14
C LEU A 95 -1.17 -9.82 -1.53
N PHE A 96 -0.85 -8.92 -2.47
CA PHE A 96 -0.47 -9.35 -3.82
C PHE A 96 1.00 -9.78 -3.97
N THR A 97 1.87 -9.53 -2.99
CA THR A 97 3.29 -9.95 -3.04
C THR A 97 3.56 -11.26 -2.31
N ALA A 98 2.86 -11.52 -1.22
CA ALA A 98 3.07 -12.71 -0.38
C ALA A 98 1.83 -13.61 -0.27
N GLY A 99 0.65 -13.18 -0.75
CA GLY A 99 -0.59 -13.93 -0.56
C GLY A 99 -1.10 -13.90 0.89
N GLU A 100 -0.43 -13.16 1.77
CA GLU A 100 -0.78 -13.02 3.19
C GLU A 100 -1.26 -11.60 3.46
N SER A 101 -2.41 -11.47 4.13
CA SER A 101 -2.74 -10.24 4.86
C SER A 101 -1.83 -10.17 6.10
N PRO A 102 -1.32 -8.99 6.51
CA PRO A 102 -0.54 -8.86 7.74
C PRO A 102 -1.29 -9.29 9.01
N LEU A 103 -2.62 -9.47 8.95
CA LEU A 103 -3.43 -10.09 10.01
C LEU A 103 -3.27 -11.62 10.10
N ALA A 104 -2.79 -12.27 9.04
CA ALA A 104 -2.60 -13.72 8.95
C ALA A 104 -1.12 -14.14 9.07
N ALA A 105 -0.18 -13.20 8.96
CA ALA A 105 1.24 -13.43 9.13
C ALA A 105 1.54 -13.78 10.60
N LYS A 106 1.50 -15.07 10.94
CA LYS A 106 1.93 -15.59 12.24
C LYS A 106 3.40 -15.22 12.43
N VAL A 107 3.66 -14.26 13.33
CA VAL A 107 5.00 -14.04 13.89
C VAL A 107 5.32 -15.27 14.73
N ASN A 108 6.04 -16.22 14.15
CA ASN A 108 6.73 -17.24 14.94
C ASN A 108 7.99 -16.60 15.49
N VAL A 109 7.95 -16.31 16.80
CA VAL A 109 9.13 -16.00 17.64
C VAL A 109 9.99 -17.26 17.77
#